data_AF-Q9Z5T1-F1
#
_entry.id   AF-Q9Z5T1-F1
#
_cell.length_a   1.000
_cell.length_b   1.000
_cell.length_c   1.000
_cell.angle_alpha   90.00
_cell.angle_beta   90.00
_cell.angle_gamma   90.00
#
_symmetry.space_group_name_H-M   'P 1'
#
loop_
_entity.id
_entity.type
_entity.pdbx_description
1 polymer ?
#
loop_
_entity_poly.entity_id
_entity_poly.type
_entity_poly.pdbx_seq_one_letter_code
_entity_poly.pdbx_strand_id
1 'polypeptide(L)'
;MPSYLSYKKRGLMYLLTSVSHFFDAAAFLLVLVGSFLIALFRSTAADILRAFKAFQPLLTAKPEHDGEVADRALQAVLQQTKAKGIATADRIDITFAPLFLQKAVGRLTDCRDPDDFRQWITGQLEKRKNRHQGAINFWYIVGDVAPSVAMIGTVVGLVNMFSHLSDVNSLGPSMAMAILTTLYGLCLSTLIAAPIAGRLEYLSDMEGQWWKRVADTLISSVTMN
;
A
#
# COMPACT_ATOMS: atom_id res chain seq x y z
N MET A 1 46.57 12.96 -17.48
CA MET A 1 45.28 12.36 -17.11
C MET A 1 44.07 13.29 -17.37
N PRO A 2 43.70 13.65 -18.64
CA PRO A 2 42.43 14.35 -18.91
C PRO A 2 41.37 13.51 -19.67
N SER A 3 41.70 12.28 -20.09
CA SER A 3 40.91 11.50 -21.07
C SER A 3 39.76 10.66 -20.48
N TYR A 4 39.82 10.25 -19.20
CA TYR A 4 38.78 9.39 -18.59
C TYR A 4 37.48 10.13 -18.23
N LEU A 5 37.55 11.41 -17.84
CA LEU A 5 36.37 12.21 -17.48
C LEU A 5 35.53 12.61 -18.71
N SER A 6 36.13 12.73 -19.89
CA SER A 6 35.41 13.09 -21.13
C SER A 6 34.60 11.92 -21.69
N TYR A 7 35.07 10.67 -21.53
CA TYR A 7 34.36 9.46 -21.95
C TYR A 7 33.15 9.16 -21.06
N LYS A 8 33.26 9.34 -19.73
CA LYS A 8 32.13 9.20 -18.80
C LYS A 8 31.05 10.26 -19.03
N LYS A 9 31.44 11.52 -19.33
CA LYS A 9 30.49 12.58 -19.70
C LYS A 9 29.79 12.31 -21.03
N ARG A 10 30.49 11.81 -22.06
CA ARG A 10 29.86 11.44 -23.34
C ARG A 10 28.95 10.22 -23.20
N GLY A 11 29.38 9.16 -22.51
CA GLY A 11 28.54 7.98 -22.26
C GLY A 11 27.27 8.31 -21.46
N LEU A 12 27.38 9.17 -20.45
CA LEU A 12 26.22 9.67 -19.69
C LEU A 12 25.32 10.57 -20.55
N MET A 13 25.89 11.43 -21.39
CA MET A 13 25.14 12.30 -22.30
C MET A 13 24.42 11.49 -23.39
N TYR A 14 25.06 10.47 -23.97
CA TYR A 14 24.44 9.51 -24.90
C TYR A 14 23.31 8.73 -24.22
N LEU A 15 23.52 8.21 -23.01
CA LEU A 15 22.47 7.56 -22.23
C LEU A 15 21.27 8.50 -22.00
N LEU A 16 21.50 9.76 -21.62
CA LEU A 16 20.43 10.74 -21.36
C LEU A 16 19.69 11.16 -22.65
N THR A 17 20.36 11.31 -23.80
CA THR A 17 19.68 11.51 -25.11
C THR A 17 18.92 10.25 -25.56
N SER A 18 19.37 9.05 -25.17
CA SER A 18 18.63 7.82 -25.45
C SER A 18 17.36 7.72 -24.61
N VAL A 19 17.37 8.20 -23.35
CA VAL A 19 16.18 8.18 -22.47
C VAL A 19 14.98 8.88 -23.11
N SER A 20 15.16 9.99 -23.82
CA SER A 20 14.06 10.68 -24.50
C SER A 20 13.38 9.84 -25.59
N HIS A 21 14.07 8.90 -26.21
CA HIS A 21 13.47 7.96 -27.19
C HIS A 21 12.62 6.87 -26.54
N PHE A 22 12.79 6.64 -25.23
CA PHE A 22 11.94 5.73 -24.46
C PHE A 22 10.71 6.41 -23.88
N PHE A 23 10.43 7.68 -24.20
CA PHE A 23 9.24 8.39 -23.76
C PHE A 23 8.28 8.58 -24.93
N ASP A 24 7.39 7.61 -25.10
CA ASP A 24 6.21 7.72 -25.95
C ASP A 24 4.99 7.97 -25.07
N ALA A 25 4.45 9.19 -25.15
CA ALA A 25 3.32 9.62 -24.34
C ALA A 25 2.06 8.79 -24.62
N ALA A 26 1.84 8.33 -25.86
CA ALA A 26 0.67 7.55 -26.23
C ALA A 26 0.76 6.13 -25.65
N ALA A 27 1.91 5.46 -25.79
CA ALA A 27 2.14 4.16 -25.19
C ALA A 27 2.05 4.20 -23.66
N PHE A 28 2.60 5.25 -23.04
CA PHE A 28 2.56 5.43 -21.59
C PHE A 28 1.14 5.68 -21.08
N LEU A 29 0.41 6.60 -21.71
CA LEU A 29 -0.97 6.90 -21.34
C LEU A 29 -1.89 5.71 -21.53
N LEU A 30 -1.73 4.94 -22.62
CA LEU A 30 -2.53 3.73 -22.85
C LEU A 30 -2.39 2.76 -21.68
N VAL A 31 -1.15 2.45 -21.29
CA VAL A 31 -0.88 1.50 -20.20
C VAL A 31 -1.34 2.07 -18.86
N LEU A 32 -0.99 3.31 -18.54
CA LEU A 32 -1.32 3.91 -17.25
C LEU A 32 -2.82 4.09 -17.11
N VAL A 33 -3.47 4.78 -18.05
CA VAL A 33 -4.92 5.03 -17.98
C VAL A 33 -5.70 3.73 -18.09
N GLY A 34 -5.32 2.81 -18.98
CA GLY A 34 -5.98 1.51 -19.11
C GLY A 34 -5.92 0.70 -17.83
N SER A 35 -4.75 0.63 -17.19
CA SER A 35 -4.57 -0.12 -15.94
C SER A 35 -5.34 0.50 -14.78
N PHE A 36 -5.26 1.83 -14.64
CA PHE A 36 -6.00 2.55 -13.61
C PHE A 36 -7.51 2.46 -13.83
N LEU A 37 -8.00 2.57 -15.07
CA LEU A 37 -9.42 2.47 -15.39
C LEU A 37 -9.98 1.09 -15.03
N ILE A 38 -9.27 0.01 -15.35
CA ILE A 38 -9.67 -1.34 -14.92
C ILE A 38 -9.66 -1.44 -13.38
N ALA A 39 -8.65 -0.88 -12.72
CA ALA A 39 -8.59 -0.86 -11.26
C ALA A 39 -9.73 -0.05 -10.63
N LEU A 40 -10.16 1.06 -11.26
CA LEU A 40 -11.32 1.85 -10.85
C LEU A 40 -12.61 1.04 -10.96
N PHE A 41 -12.81 0.27 -12.04
CA PHE A 41 -13.99 -0.59 -12.20
C PHE A 41 -14.03 -1.75 -11.21
N ARG A 42 -12.87 -2.26 -10.78
CA ARG A 42 -12.77 -3.36 -9.81
C ARG A 42 -12.81 -2.91 -8.35
N SER A 43 -12.76 -1.60 -8.06
CA SER A 43 -12.61 -1.06 -6.70
C SER A 43 -13.72 -0.09 -6.33
N THR A 44 -14.02 0.04 -5.04
CA THR A 44 -14.98 1.06 -4.59
C THR A 44 -14.31 2.44 -4.52
N ALA A 45 -15.10 3.51 -4.62
CA ALA A 45 -14.61 4.89 -4.46
C ALA A 45 -13.86 5.11 -3.13
N ALA A 46 -14.28 4.40 -2.08
CA ALA A 46 -13.62 4.45 -0.78
C ALA A 46 -12.21 3.83 -0.83
N ASP A 47 -12.05 2.71 -1.54
CA ASP A 47 -10.77 2.01 -1.64
C ASP A 47 -9.76 2.79 -2.47
N ILE A 48 -10.22 3.46 -3.52
CA ILE A 48 -9.40 4.36 -4.34
C ILE A 48 -8.86 5.51 -3.49
N LEU A 49 -9.74 6.20 -2.74
CA LEU A 49 -9.31 7.30 -1.88
C LEU A 49 -8.34 6.82 -0.78
N ARG A 50 -8.55 5.62 -0.24
CA ARG A 50 -7.65 5.01 0.74
C ARG A 50 -6.30 4.66 0.11
N ALA A 51 -6.27 4.13 -1.11
CA ALA A 51 -5.05 3.79 -1.83
C ALA A 51 -4.16 5.02 -2.06
N PHE A 52 -4.76 6.17 -2.43
CA PHE A 52 -4.02 7.42 -2.56
C PHE A 52 -3.57 7.99 -1.21
N LYS A 53 -4.41 7.92 -0.17
CA LYS A 53 -4.01 8.36 1.18
C LYS A 53 -2.95 7.44 1.81
N ALA A 54 -2.87 6.18 1.39
CA ALA A 54 -1.92 5.20 1.89
C ALA A 54 -0.45 5.51 1.51
N PHE A 55 -0.20 6.45 0.59
CA PHE A 55 1.16 6.92 0.30
C PHE A 55 1.84 7.60 1.50
N GLN A 56 1.09 8.31 2.34
CA GLN A 56 1.65 8.93 3.55
C GLN A 56 2.17 7.89 4.55
N PRO A 57 1.34 6.93 5.04
CA PRO A 57 1.82 5.90 5.95
C PRO A 57 2.87 4.98 5.32
N LEU A 58 2.91 4.82 3.99
CA LEU A 58 3.98 4.08 3.31
C LEU A 58 5.37 4.59 3.70
N LEU A 59 5.53 5.90 3.89
CA LEU A 59 6.80 6.55 4.23
C LEU A 59 6.96 6.82 5.73
N THR A 60 5.86 7.05 6.45
CA THR A 60 5.92 7.52 7.84
C THR A 60 5.57 6.46 8.88
N ALA A 61 4.90 5.37 8.52
CA ALA A 61 4.45 4.37 9.49
C ALA A 61 5.64 3.59 10.08
N LYS A 62 5.64 3.45 11.40
CA LYS A 62 6.62 2.68 12.17
C LYS A 62 5.88 1.69 13.09
N PRO A 63 5.30 0.62 12.53
CA PRO A 63 4.40 -0.26 13.28
C PRO A 63 5.11 -0.97 14.46
N GLU A 64 6.41 -1.21 14.37
CA GLU A 64 7.21 -1.77 15.48
C GLU A 64 7.25 -0.82 16.68
N HIS A 65 7.56 0.46 16.44
CA HIS A 65 7.61 1.47 17.50
C HIS A 65 6.24 1.66 18.15
N ASP A 66 5.18 1.73 17.34
CA ASP A 66 3.80 1.85 17.84
C ASP A 66 3.41 0.62 18.69
N GLY A 67 3.84 -0.57 18.28
CA GLY A 67 3.65 -1.81 19.03
C GLY A 67 4.38 -1.81 20.36
N GLU A 68 5.65 -1.40 20.41
CA GLU A 68 6.41 -1.28 21.68
C GLU A 68 5.79 -0.26 22.64
N VAL A 69 5.36 0.89 22.11
CA VAL A 69 4.69 1.93 22.90
C VAL A 69 3.37 1.39 23.45
N ALA A 70 2.60 0.66 22.64
CA ALA A 70 1.37 0.00 23.07
C ALA A 70 1.64 -1.05 24.16
N ASP A 71 2.67 -1.87 24.01
CA ASP A 71 3.04 -2.90 25.00
C ASP A 71 3.43 -2.25 26.35
N ARG A 72 4.20 -1.16 26.35
CA ARG A 72 4.54 -0.41 27.58
C ARG A 72 3.30 0.17 28.26
N ALA A 73 2.42 0.79 27.50
CA ALA A 73 1.18 1.37 28.03
C ALA A 73 0.23 0.28 28.55
N LEU A 74 0.12 -0.84 27.84
CA LEU A 74 -0.69 -1.99 28.25
C LEU A 74 -0.21 -2.57 29.58
N GLN A 75 1.11 -2.71 29.78
CA GLN A 75 1.65 -3.17 31.05
C GLN A 75 1.27 -2.25 32.22
N ALA A 76 1.33 -0.93 32.03
CA ALA A 76 0.91 0.04 33.04
C ALA A 76 -0.57 -0.14 33.40
N VAL A 77 -1.44 -0.28 32.38
CA VAL A 77 -2.89 -0.51 32.57
C VAL A 77 -3.14 -1.80 33.33
N LEU A 78 -2.48 -2.90 32.96
CA LEU A 78 -2.67 -4.20 33.63
C LEU A 78 -2.21 -4.18 35.09
N GLN A 79 -1.12 -3.49 35.41
CA GLN A 79 -0.64 -3.35 36.80
C GLN A 79 -1.68 -2.63 37.68
N GLN A 80 -2.25 -1.54 37.16
CA GLN A 80 -3.29 -0.80 37.87
C GLN A 80 -4.58 -1.62 38.01
N THR A 81 -5.02 -2.29 36.94
CA THR A 81 -6.22 -3.13 36.96
C THR A 81 -6.10 -4.26 37.98
N LYS A 82 -4.91 -4.88 38.11
CA LYS A 82 -4.65 -5.90 39.15
C LYS A 82 -4.66 -5.33 40.56
N ALA A 83 -4.16 -4.10 40.74
CA ALA A 83 -4.04 -3.49 42.06
C ALA A 83 -5.35 -2.87 42.58
N LYS A 84 -6.16 -2.29 41.68
CA LYS A 84 -7.31 -1.44 42.03
C LYS A 84 -8.62 -1.80 41.31
N GLY A 85 -8.61 -2.84 40.48
CA GLY A 85 -9.76 -3.30 39.70
C GLY A 85 -9.93 -2.59 38.34
N ILE A 86 -10.72 -3.22 37.46
CA ILE A 86 -10.92 -2.81 36.05
C ILE A 86 -11.47 -1.38 35.92
N ALA A 87 -12.31 -0.95 36.87
CA ALA A 87 -12.90 0.40 36.88
C ALA A 87 -11.86 1.54 37.00
N THR A 88 -10.59 1.21 37.27
CA THR A 88 -9.50 2.18 37.40
C THR A 88 -8.53 2.21 36.22
N ALA A 89 -8.80 1.40 35.17
CA ALA A 89 -7.94 1.28 34.00
C ALA A 89 -7.76 2.63 33.27
N ASP A 90 -8.82 3.45 33.20
CA ASP A 90 -8.78 4.79 32.57
C ASP A 90 -8.14 5.89 33.44
N ARG A 91 -7.72 5.57 34.68
CA ARG A 91 -7.06 6.55 35.57
C ARG A 91 -5.58 6.74 35.27
N ILE A 92 -5.01 5.93 34.38
CA ILE A 92 -3.62 6.06 33.95
C ILE A 92 -3.57 6.94 32.73
N ASP A 93 -2.66 7.92 32.73
CA ASP A 93 -2.38 8.67 31.52
C ASP A 93 -1.66 7.79 30.49
N ILE A 94 -2.40 7.40 29.46
CA ILE A 94 -1.93 6.67 28.29
C ILE A 94 -2.01 7.51 27.02
N THR A 95 -1.98 8.85 27.14
CA THR A 95 -2.07 9.77 25.99
C THR A 95 -0.94 9.57 24.98
N PHE A 96 0.21 9.07 25.44
CA PHE A 96 1.35 8.72 24.58
C PHE A 96 1.16 7.41 23.79
N ALA A 97 0.17 6.60 24.15
CA ALA A 97 -0.09 5.32 23.51
C ALA A 97 -0.88 5.47 22.20
N PRO A 98 -0.85 4.49 21.29
CA PRO A 98 -1.68 4.51 20.10
C PRO A 98 -3.16 4.65 20.43
N LEU A 99 -3.88 5.43 19.62
CA LEU A 99 -5.31 5.75 19.81
C LEU A 99 -6.19 4.50 19.96
N PHE A 100 -5.80 3.38 19.37
CA PHE A 100 -6.48 2.09 19.55
C PHE A 100 -6.51 1.66 21.01
N LEU A 101 -5.37 1.68 21.71
CA LEU A 101 -5.28 1.28 23.11
C LEU A 101 -6.07 2.22 24.01
N GLN A 102 -5.98 3.54 23.78
CA GLN A 102 -6.75 4.53 24.53
C GLN A 102 -8.26 4.25 24.45
N LYS A 103 -8.77 4.00 23.24
CA LYS A 103 -10.19 3.66 23.03
C LYS A 103 -10.56 2.32 23.65
N ALA A 104 -9.65 1.33 23.57
CA ALA A 104 -9.89 0.01 24.16
C ALA A 104 -9.98 0.10 25.68
N VAL A 105 -9.09 0.85 26.35
CA VAL A 105 -9.10 1.03 27.81
C VAL A 105 -10.33 1.80 28.29
N GLY A 106 -10.72 2.87 27.59
CA GLY A 106 -11.97 3.58 27.89
C GLY A 106 -13.18 2.64 27.76
N ARG A 107 -13.28 1.90 26.65
CA ARG A 107 -14.37 0.95 26.44
C ARG A 107 -14.39 -0.19 27.46
N LEU A 108 -13.21 -0.65 27.88
CA LEU A 108 -13.05 -1.68 28.91
C LEU A 108 -13.65 -1.25 30.25
N THR A 109 -13.48 0.03 30.60
CA THR A 109 -13.98 0.61 31.85
C THR A 109 -15.50 0.74 31.84
N ASP A 110 -16.09 1.01 30.67
CA ASP A 110 -17.54 1.19 30.49
C ASP A 110 -18.32 -0.13 30.29
N CYS A 111 -17.65 -1.22 29.94
CA CYS A 111 -18.29 -2.50 29.64
C CYS A 111 -18.66 -3.24 30.92
N ARG A 112 -19.95 -3.58 31.05
CA ARG A 112 -20.47 -4.46 32.11
C ARG A 112 -20.38 -5.95 31.76
N ASP A 113 -20.42 -6.25 30.46
CA ASP A 113 -20.34 -7.61 29.93
C ASP A 113 -18.99 -7.82 29.20
N PRO A 114 -18.19 -8.82 29.62
CA PRO A 114 -16.96 -9.21 28.92
C PRO A 114 -17.18 -9.57 27.44
N ASP A 115 -18.31 -10.19 27.10
CA ASP A 115 -18.60 -10.61 25.73
C ASP A 115 -18.87 -9.41 24.81
N ASP A 116 -19.51 -8.36 25.33
CA ASP A 116 -19.70 -7.09 24.59
C ASP A 116 -18.35 -6.43 24.25
N PHE A 117 -17.42 -6.43 25.21
CA PHE A 117 -16.07 -5.90 24.98
C PHE A 117 -15.33 -6.71 23.92
N ARG A 118 -15.39 -8.05 24.02
CA ARG A 118 -14.79 -8.98 23.06
C ARG A 118 -15.32 -8.75 21.65
N GLN A 119 -16.64 -8.68 21.48
CA GLN A 119 -17.25 -8.41 20.18
C GLN A 119 -16.83 -7.05 19.62
N TRP A 120 -16.80 -6.02 20.47
CA TRP A 120 -16.39 -4.68 20.06
C TRP A 120 -14.93 -4.65 19.60
N ILE A 121 -13.99 -5.19 20.38
CA ILE A 121 -12.56 -5.10 20.05
C ILE A 121 -12.23 -5.95 18.82
N THR A 122 -12.80 -7.16 18.69
CA THR A 122 -12.66 -7.98 17.47
C THR A 122 -13.23 -7.25 16.25
N GLY A 123 -14.38 -6.59 16.38
CA GLY A 123 -14.94 -5.77 15.32
C GLY A 123 -14.06 -4.57 14.93
N GLN A 124 -13.30 -3.99 15.86
CA GLN A 124 -12.31 -2.94 15.54
C GLN A 124 -11.13 -3.49 14.75
N LEU A 125 -10.63 -4.67 15.09
CA LEU A 125 -9.57 -5.34 14.33
C LEU A 125 -10.01 -5.61 12.89
N GLU A 126 -11.21 -6.18 12.70
CA GLU A 126 -11.75 -6.45 11.37
C GLU A 126 -11.96 -5.18 10.56
N LYS A 127 -12.54 -4.13 11.16
CA LYS A 127 -12.71 -2.83 10.49
C LYS A 127 -11.37 -2.23 10.05
N ARG A 128 -10.35 -2.32 10.90
CA ARG A 128 -9.00 -1.83 10.59
C ARG A 128 -8.38 -2.64 9.44
N LYS A 129 -8.45 -3.97 9.51
CA LYS A 129 -7.96 -4.88 8.47
C LYS A 129 -8.64 -4.62 7.13
N ASN A 130 -9.97 -4.58 7.10
CA ASN A 130 -10.75 -4.34 5.87
C ASN A 130 -10.40 -3.00 5.21
N ARG A 131 -10.13 -1.98 6.03
CA ARG A 131 -9.72 -0.67 5.51
C ARG A 131 -8.35 -0.69 4.86
N HIS A 132 -7.39 -1.45 5.39
CA HIS A 132 -6.07 -1.60 4.76
C HIS A 132 -6.15 -2.50 3.53
N GLN A 133 -6.92 -3.59 3.61
CA GLN A 133 -7.12 -4.52 2.51
C GLN A 133 -7.65 -3.82 1.25
N GLY A 134 -8.58 -2.87 1.39
CA GLY A 134 -9.07 -2.09 0.26
C GLY A 134 -7.97 -1.31 -0.46
N ALA A 135 -7.06 -0.68 0.29
CA ALA A 135 -5.92 0.06 -0.28
C ALA A 135 -4.89 -0.87 -0.93
N ILE A 136 -4.57 -2.00 -0.29
CA ILE A 136 -3.63 -3.02 -0.81
C ILE A 136 -4.18 -3.61 -2.11
N ASN A 137 -5.45 -4.01 -2.10
CA ASN A 137 -6.11 -4.65 -3.22
C ASN A 137 -6.14 -3.76 -4.47
N PHE A 138 -6.31 -2.44 -4.30
CA PHE A 138 -6.24 -1.50 -5.43
C PHE A 138 -4.88 -1.58 -6.16
N TRP A 139 -3.77 -1.51 -5.41
CA TRP A 139 -2.43 -1.61 -5.99
C TRP A 139 -2.11 -3.00 -6.54
N TYR A 140 -2.63 -4.05 -5.90
CA TYR A 140 -2.54 -5.41 -6.42
C TYR A 140 -3.22 -5.54 -7.77
N ILE A 141 -4.44 -4.99 -7.91
CA ILE A 141 -5.17 -4.98 -9.18
C ILE A 141 -4.39 -4.22 -10.25
N VAL A 142 -3.88 -3.03 -9.95
CA VAL A 142 -3.06 -2.27 -10.92
C VAL A 142 -1.85 -3.08 -11.38
N GLY A 143 -1.17 -3.78 -10.46
CA GLY A 143 -0.02 -4.62 -10.78
C GLY A 143 -0.37 -5.85 -11.62
N ASP A 144 -1.52 -6.46 -11.36
CA ASP A 144 -2.05 -7.64 -12.05
C ASP A 144 -2.48 -7.31 -13.49
N VAL A 145 -3.18 -6.18 -13.69
CA VAL A 145 -3.76 -5.82 -14.99
C VAL A 145 -2.80 -5.09 -15.93
N ALA A 146 -1.76 -4.43 -15.39
CA ALA A 146 -0.82 -3.63 -16.20
C ALA A 146 -0.10 -4.43 -17.31
N PRO A 147 0.40 -5.65 -17.09
CA PRO A 147 0.95 -6.48 -18.16
C PRO A 147 -0.07 -6.85 -19.22
N SER A 148 -1.33 -7.13 -18.83
CA SER A 148 -2.41 -7.45 -19.77
C SER A 148 -2.79 -6.25 -20.65
N VAL A 149 -2.90 -5.05 -20.07
CA VAL A 149 -3.13 -3.80 -20.83
C VAL A 149 -1.98 -3.54 -21.79
N ALA A 150 -0.74 -3.81 -21.37
CA ALA A 150 0.42 -3.68 -22.24
C ALA A 150 0.38 -4.64 -23.44
N MET A 151 -0.05 -5.88 -23.26
CA MET A 151 -0.26 -6.81 -24.37
C MET A 151 -1.31 -6.29 -25.37
N ILE A 152 -2.40 -5.68 -24.89
CA ILE A 152 -3.39 -5.01 -25.76
C ILE A 152 -2.72 -3.86 -26.53
N GLY A 153 -1.89 -3.05 -25.87
CA GLY A 153 -1.13 -1.98 -26.50
C GLY A 153 -0.19 -2.48 -27.61
N THR A 154 0.45 -3.63 -27.41
CA THR A 154 1.30 -4.26 -28.43
C THR A 154 0.49 -4.66 -29.67
N VAL A 155 -0.71 -5.21 -29.47
CA VAL A 155 -1.62 -5.54 -30.57
C VAL A 155 -2.05 -4.27 -31.32
N VAL A 156 -2.37 -3.18 -30.62
CA VAL A 156 -2.71 -1.89 -31.25
C VAL A 156 -1.53 -1.36 -32.09
N GLY A 157 -0.31 -1.43 -31.57
CA GLY A 157 0.89 -1.00 -32.31
C GLY A 157 1.16 -1.85 -33.56
N LEU A 158 0.95 -3.18 -33.48
CA LEU A 158 1.06 -4.08 -34.63
C LEU A 158 -0.01 -3.79 -35.70
N VAL A 159 -1.25 -3.55 -35.29
CA VAL A 159 -2.33 -3.16 -36.22
C VAL A 159 -1.97 -1.86 -36.93
N ASN A 160 -1.46 -0.86 -36.20
CA ASN A 160 -1.05 0.41 -36.79
C ASN A 160 0.12 0.23 -37.78
N MET A 161 1.10 -0.60 -37.43
CA MET A 161 2.23 -0.94 -38.30
C MET A 161 1.77 -1.55 -39.63
N PHE A 162 0.83 -2.51 -39.60
CA PHE A 162 0.31 -3.12 -40.82
C PHE A 162 -0.57 -2.17 -41.64
N SER A 163 -1.25 -1.21 -41.00
CA SER A 163 -2.06 -0.23 -41.72
C SER A 163 -1.25 0.79 -42.53
N HIS A 164 0.03 1.00 -42.21
CA HIS A 164 0.93 1.95 -42.90
C HIS A 164 2.12 1.26 -43.59
N LEU A 165 1.96 0.01 -44.01
CA LEU A 165 3.04 -0.79 -44.61
C LEU A 165 3.67 -0.14 -45.86
N SER A 166 2.93 0.72 -46.55
CA SER A 166 3.38 1.44 -47.74
C SER A 166 4.35 2.59 -47.46
N ASP A 167 4.44 3.08 -46.21
CA ASP A 167 5.38 4.14 -45.82
C ASP A 167 6.39 3.64 -44.77
N VAL A 168 7.61 3.35 -45.24
CA VAL A 168 8.72 2.85 -44.41
C VAL A 168 9.07 3.81 -43.27
N ASN A 169 8.86 5.13 -43.45
CA ASN A 169 9.18 6.11 -42.41
C ASN A 169 8.23 6.03 -41.20
N SER A 170 6.99 5.60 -41.43
CA SER A 170 5.96 5.44 -40.39
C SER A 170 6.09 4.14 -39.58
N LEU A 171 6.89 3.20 -40.08
CA LEU A 171 7.03 1.84 -39.54
C LEU A 171 7.83 1.84 -38.23
N GLY A 172 8.89 2.66 -38.16
CA GLY A 172 9.73 2.82 -36.96
C GLY A 172 8.94 3.28 -35.72
N PRO A 173 8.18 4.39 -35.79
CA PRO A 173 7.33 4.85 -34.68
C PRO A 173 6.30 3.80 -34.21
N SER A 174 5.63 3.11 -35.12
CA SER A 174 4.61 2.09 -34.78
C SER A 174 5.22 0.88 -34.07
N MET A 175 6.39 0.44 -34.52
CA MET A 175 7.15 -0.63 -33.87
C MET A 175 7.65 -0.21 -32.48
N ALA A 176 8.15 1.03 -32.36
CA ALA A 176 8.60 1.57 -31.07
C ALA A 176 7.45 1.61 -30.06
N MET A 177 6.26 2.07 -30.46
CA MET A 177 5.07 2.07 -29.61
C MET A 177 4.77 0.68 -29.04
N ALA A 178 4.76 -0.37 -29.88
CA ALA A 178 4.43 -1.74 -29.48
C ALA A 178 5.43 -2.34 -28.46
N ILE A 179 6.71 -2.00 -28.59
CA ILE A 179 7.75 -2.45 -27.65
C ILE A 179 7.66 -1.65 -26.35
N LEU A 180 7.46 -0.33 -26.44
CA LEU A 180 7.36 0.56 -25.29
C LEU A 180 6.11 0.27 -24.44
N THR A 181 4.97 -0.10 -25.03
CA THR A 181 3.79 -0.52 -24.24
C THR A 181 4.12 -1.72 -23.35
N THR A 182 4.83 -2.72 -23.89
CA THR A 182 5.28 -3.89 -23.12
C THR A 182 6.22 -3.50 -21.98
N LEU A 183 7.19 -2.63 -22.27
CA LEU A 183 8.12 -2.12 -21.26
C LEU A 183 7.38 -1.39 -20.14
N TYR A 184 6.47 -0.46 -20.48
CA TYR A 184 5.72 0.31 -19.50
C TYR A 184 4.80 -0.54 -18.64
N GLY A 185 4.16 -1.57 -19.21
CA GLY A 185 3.32 -2.50 -18.44
C GLY A 185 4.12 -3.26 -17.39
N LEU A 186 5.29 -3.78 -17.78
CA LEU A 186 6.19 -4.47 -16.87
C LEU A 186 6.74 -3.53 -15.81
N CYS A 187 7.15 -2.32 -16.18
CA CYS A 187 7.62 -1.31 -15.22
C CYS A 187 6.52 -0.92 -14.23
N LEU A 188 5.30 -0.64 -14.70
CA LEU A 188 4.19 -0.28 -13.83
C LEU A 188 3.84 -1.41 -12.88
N SER A 189 3.82 -2.65 -13.37
CA SER A 189 3.52 -3.83 -12.57
C SER A 189 4.59 -4.09 -11.51
N THR A 190 5.84 -4.29 -11.94
CA THR A 190 6.91 -4.85 -11.09
C THR A 190 7.69 -3.80 -10.32
N LEU A 191 7.86 -2.60 -10.87
CA LEU A 191 8.68 -1.54 -10.23
C LEU A 191 7.84 -0.60 -9.36
N ILE A 192 6.53 -0.51 -9.59
CA ILE A 192 5.67 0.45 -8.91
C ILE A 192 4.57 -0.28 -8.13
N ALA A 193 3.64 -0.95 -8.80
CA ALA A 193 2.43 -1.46 -8.16
C ALA A 193 2.72 -2.60 -7.17
N ALA A 194 3.51 -3.60 -7.57
CA ALA A 194 3.87 -4.73 -6.72
C ALA A 194 4.62 -4.33 -5.43
N PRO A 195 5.69 -3.51 -5.46
CA PRO A 195 6.38 -3.11 -4.24
C PRO A 195 5.53 -2.22 -3.33
N ILE A 196 4.66 -1.36 -3.90
CA ILE A 196 3.70 -0.58 -3.10
C ILE A 196 2.71 -1.51 -2.39
N ALA A 197 2.10 -2.44 -3.12
CA ALA A 197 1.16 -3.40 -2.56
C ALA A 197 1.80 -4.24 -1.44
N GLY A 198 2.96 -4.85 -1.71
CA GLY A 198 3.67 -5.68 -0.73
C GLY A 198 4.13 -4.91 0.50
N ARG A 199 4.56 -3.64 0.35
CA ARG A 199 4.93 -2.81 1.51
C ARG A 199 3.71 -2.41 2.34
N LEU A 200 2.57 -2.11 1.72
CA LEU A 200 1.33 -1.83 2.45
C LEU A 200 0.81 -3.08 3.19
N GLU A 201 0.91 -4.25 2.58
CA GLU A 201 0.58 -5.53 3.19
C GLU A 201 1.44 -5.80 4.42
N TYR A 202 2.77 -5.68 4.29
CA TYR A 202 3.69 -5.82 5.41
C TYR A 202 3.36 -4.87 6.57
N LEU A 203 3.11 -3.59 6.30
CA LEU A 203 2.73 -2.61 7.33
C LEU A 203 1.41 -2.98 8.00
N SER A 204 0.41 -3.42 7.22
CA SER A 204 -0.89 -3.84 7.74
C SER A 204 -0.78 -5.08 8.62
N ASP A 205 0.06 -6.04 8.24
CA ASP A 205 0.28 -7.27 9.00
C ASP A 205 0.99 -6.99 10.32
N MET A 206 2.03 -6.17 10.30
CA MET A 206 2.71 -5.75 11.54
C MET A 206 1.77 -5.01 12.48
N GLU A 207 0.94 -4.11 11.94
CA GLU A 207 -0.06 -3.41 12.74
C GLU A 207 -1.10 -4.37 13.32
N GLY A 208 -1.63 -5.29 12.49
CA GLY A 208 -2.60 -6.29 12.90
C GLY A 208 -2.08 -7.23 13.99
N GLN A 209 -0.79 -7.61 13.94
CA GLN A 209 -0.17 -8.48 14.94
C GLN A 209 -0.17 -7.84 16.33
N TRP A 210 0.27 -6.59 16.47
CA TRP A 210 0.30 -5.96 17.79
C TRP A 210 -1.10 -5.59 18.28
N TRP A 211 -2.03 -5.18 17.40
CA TRP A 211 -3.43 -4.98 17.79
C TRP A 211 -4.05 -6.26 18.36
N LYS A 212 -3.77 -7.40 17.73
CA LYS A 212 -4.25 -8.70 18.19
C LYS A 212 -3.66 -9.07 19.55
N ARG A 213 -2.35 -8.91 19.74
CA ARG A 213 -1.69 -9.15 21.04
C ARG A 213 -2.31 -8.31 22.15
N VAL A 214 -2.53 -7.02 21.91
CA VAL A 214 -3.18 -6.11 22.85
C VAL A 214 -4.61 -6.55 23.14
N ALA A 215 -5.40 -6.86 22.11
CA ALA A 215 -6.79 -7.27 22.26
C ALA A 215 -6.94 -8.56 23.06
N ASP A 216 -6.16 -9.60 22.72
CA ASP A 216 -6.19 -10.90 23.41
C ASP A 216 -5.80 -10.74 24.89
N THR A 217 -4.81 -9.88 25.17
CA THR A 217 -4.39 -9.58 26.55
C THR A 217 -5.48 -8.87 27.33
N LEU A 218 -6.11 -7.85 26.76
CA LEU A 218 -7.20 -7.13 27.43
C LEU A 218 -8.40 -8.05 27.68
N ILE A 219 -8.80 -8.88 26.70
CA ILE A 219 -9.88 -9.85 26.86
C ILE A 219 -9.58 -10.80 28.02
N SER A 220 -8.36 -11.36 28.07
CA SER A 220 -7.97 -12.29 29.14
C SER A 220 -8.03 -11.64 30.53
N SER A 221 -7.73 -10.34 30.62
CA SER A 221 -7.76 -9.59 31.88
C SER A 221 -9.18 -9.36 32.42
N VAL A 222 -10.19 -9.35 31.54
CA VAL A 222 -11.59 -9.22 31.94
C VAL A 222 -12.15 -10.54 32.42
N THR A 223 -11.82 -11.64 31.74
CA THR A 223 -12.34 -12.98 32.08
C THR A 223 -11.80 -13.53 33.41
N MET A 224 -10.71 -12.98 33.94
CA MET A 224 -10.07 -13.44 35.18
C MET A 224 -10.60 -12.74 36.45
N ASN A 225 -11.39 -11.68 36.31
CA ASN A 225 -12.01 -10.93 37.41
C ASN A 225 -13.52 -11.18 37.45
#